data_AF-A0A2R3MXP5-F1
#
_entry.id   AF-A0A2R3MXP5-F1
#
_cell.length_a   1.000
_cell.length_b   1.000
_cell.length_c   1.000
_cell.angle_alpha   90.00
_cell.angle_beta   90.00
_cell.angle_gamma   90.00
#
_symmetry.space_group_name_H-M   'P 1'
#
loop_
_entity.id
_entity.type
_entity.pdbx_description
1 polymer ?
#
loop_
_entity_poly.entity_id
_entity_poly.type
_entity_poly.pdbx_seq_one_letter_code
_entity_poly.pdbx_strand_id
1 'polypeptide(L)'
;MKTEFRVPKSKYSFVPKEKPAGLWRSPTAWVLLLLIILIVIFRLLAAKEVVAAAEYTQDGISYRAAIEGRAAVKYWRGSDFLEGRSLPQPFVLGREIVVYERPAAGGHWQEKKRYDFAGVGPWCVAMGQMDERKDIEVFIGAYRATRYFPEGPRPYFFTWDMEQQKLLRLWSGSYLDAPVFTAAAFEDMDGDGRQELKLDERQWLGETEYHYITYYTYWRSNFQPVKLKREVIE
;
A
#
# COMPACT_ATOMS: atom_id res chain seq x y z
N MET A 1 -80.12 -64.27 21.13
CA MET A 1 -79.40 -63.16 21.80
C MET A 1 -77.95 -63.18 21.31
N LYS A 2 -77.52 -62.18 20.53
CA LYS A 2 -76.12 -62.03 20.08
C LYS A 2 -75.45 -60.98 20.95
N THR A 3 -74.42 -61.38 21.68
CA THR A 3 -73.59 -60.50 22.51
C THR A 3 -72.49 -59.88 21.64
N GLU A 4 -72.51 -58.56 21.48
CA GLU A 4 -71.43 -57.82 20.82
C GLU A 4 -70.24 -57.67 21.77
N PHE A 5 -69.09 -58.20 21.36
CA PHE A 5 -67.83 -58.06 22.08
C PHE A 5 -67.13 -56.77 21.61
N ARG A 6 -67.13 -55.72 22.45
CA ARG A 6 -66.36 -54.49 22.19
C ARG A 6 -64.94 -54.65 22.69
N VAL A 7 -63.98 -54.68 21.78
CA VAL A 7 -62.54 -54.65 22.09
C VAL A 7 -62.16 -53.24 22.59
N PRO A 8 -61.44 -53.09 23.72
CA PRO A 8 -60.98 -51.78 24.17
C PRO A 8 -59.86 -51.27 23.26
N LYS A 9 -59.95 -50.02 22.81
CA LYS A 9 -58.86 -49.33 22.09
C LYS A 9 -57.63 -49.27 23.02
N SER A 10 -56.53 -49.90 22.61
CA SER A 10 -55.28 -49.88 23.37
C SER A 10 -54.69 -48.47 23.42
N LYS A 11 -54.18 -48.07 24.59
CA LYS A 11 -53.64 -46.73 24.91
C LYS A 11 -52.21 -46.48 24.41
N TYR A 12 -51.70 -47.27 23.47
CA TYR A 12 -50.30 -47.18 23.05
C TYR A 12 -50.18 -46.83 21.56
N SER A 13 -50.35 -45.55 21.23
CA SER A 13 -49.84 -45.00 19.97
C SER A 13 -48.36 -44.65 20.16
N PHE A 14 -47.47 -45.57 19.80
CA PHE A 14 -46.03 -45.32 19.66
C PHE A 14 -45.76 -44.53 18.36
N VAL A 15 -46.26 -43.30 18.28
CA VAL A 15 -45.73 -42.35 17.28
C VAL A 15 -44.58 -41.63 17.97
N PRO A 16 -43.31 -41.89 17.59
CA PRO A 16 -42.20 -41.15 18.17
C PRO A 16 -42.40 -39.67 17.86
N LYS A 17 -42.44 -38.84 18.90
CA LYS A 17 -42.49 -37.38 18.79
C LYS A 17 -41.22 -36.97 18.03
N GLU A 18 -41.35 -36.61 16.76
CA GLU A 18 -40.22 -36.12 15.97
C GLU A 18 -39.59 -34.95 16.73
N LYS A 19 -38.33 -35.13 17.17
CA LYS A 19 -37.56 -34.04 17.75
C LYS A 19 -37.44 -32.98 16.65
N PRO A 20 -37.72 -31.68 16.92
CA PRO A 20 -37.57 -30.65 15.91
C PRO A 20 -36.15 -30.75 15.36
N ALA A 21 -36.05 -30.94 14.03
CA ALA A 21 -34.77 -31.00 13.36
C ALA A 21 -34.02 -29.72 13.71
N GLY A 22 -32.93 -29.85 14.47
CA GLY A 22 -32.14 -28.71 14.90
C GLY A 22 -31.75 -27.87 13.70
N LEU A 23 -31.70 -26.54 13.87
CA LEU A 23 -31.44 -25.54 12.83
C LEU A 23 -30.30 -25.94 11.86
N TRP A 24 -29.29 -26.65 12.35
CA TRP A 24 -28.12 -27.17 11.61
C TRP A 24 -28.39 -28.35 10.67
N ARG A 25 -29.60 -28.91 10.67
CA ARG A 25 -30.02 -30.00 9.77
C ARG A 25 -30.93 -29.52 8.64
N SER A 26 -31.32 -28.24 8.61
CA SER A 26 -32.12 -27.73 7.50
C SER A 26 -31.21 -27.48 6.28
N PRO A 27 -31.63 -27.89 5.07
CA PRO A 27 -30.92 -27.54 3.83
C PRO A 27 -30.73 -26.02 3.67
N THR A 28 -31.68 -25.24 4.19
CA THR A 28 -31.64 -23.78 4.19
C THR A 28 -30.48 -23.20 5.00
N ALA A 29 -30.15 -23.77 6.16
CA ALA A 29 -29.02 -23.32 6.97
C ALA A 29 -27.68 -23.59 6.27
N TRP A 30 -27.56 -24.72 5.58
CA TRP A 30 -26.37 -25.05 4.78
C TRP A 30 -26.19 -24.12 3.57
N VAL A 31 -27.29 -23.77 2.88
CA VAL A 31 -27.25 -22.80 1.77
C VAL A 31 -26.85 -21.41 2.26
N LEU A 32 -27.40 -20.95 3.40
CA LEU A 32 -27.02 -19.68 4.02
C LEU A 32 -25.55 -19.65 4.45
N LEU A 33 -25.06 -20.72 5.08
CA LEU A 33 -23.67 -20.83 5.48
C LEU A 33 -22.73 -20.77 4.26
N LEU A 34 -23.08 -21.48 3.19
CA LEU A 34 -22.30 -21.49 1.95
C LEU A 34 -22.27 -20.10 1.29
N LEU A 35 -23.40 -19.38 1.28
CA LEU A 35 -23.47 -18.00 0.81
C LEU A 35 -22.58 -17.06 1.64
N ILE A 36 -22.59 -17.18 2.97
CA ILE A 36 -21.73 -16.37 3.85
C ILE A 36 -20.26 -16.66 3.55
N ILE A 37 -19.88 -17.93 3.42
CA ILE A 37 -18.51 -18.34 3.07
C ILE A 37 -18.11 -17.76 1.72
N LEU A 38 -18.96 -17.84 0.70
CA LEU A 38 -18.67 -17.26 -0.62
C LEU A 38 -18.52 -15.74 -0.57
N ILE A 39 -19.35 -15.04 0.21
CA ILE A 39 -19.22 -13.58 0.40
C ILE A 39 -17.89 -13.25 1.09
N VAL A 40 -17.49 -14.01 2.11
CA VAL A 40 -16.22 -13.81 2.81
C VAL A 40 -15.05 -14.09 1.89
N ILE A 41 -15.06 -15.20 1.14
CA ILE A 41 -14.02 -15.53 0.15
C ILE A 41 -13.95 -14.43 -0.91
N PHE A 42 -15.08 -14.00 -1.44
CA PHE A 42 -15.13 -12.93 -2.43
C PHE A 42 -14.55 -11.63 -1.86
N ARG A 43 -14.87 -11.26 -0.62
CA ARG A 43 -14.27 -10.08 0.03
C ARG A 43 -12.78 -10.21 0.27
N LEU A 44 -12.29 -11.40 0.62
CA LEU A 44 -10.86 -11.66 0.79
C LEU A 44 -10.11 -11.61 -0.55
N LEU A 45 -10.71 -12.13 -1.61
CA LEU A 45 -10.15 -12.07 -2.97
C LEU A 45 -10.23 -10.65 -3.57
N ALA A 46 -11.24 -9.87 -3.17
CA ALA A 46 -11.39 -8.47 -3.56
C ALA A 46 -10.61 -7.50 -2.65
N ALA A 47 -9.94 -8.00 -1.61
CA ALA A 47 -9.07 -7.16 -0.79
C ALA A 47 -7.93 -6.65 -1.66
N LYS A 48 -7.86 -5.33 -1.82
CA LYS A 48 -6.84 -4.69 -2.67
C LYS A 48 -5.48 -4.94 -2.03
N GLU A 49 -4.59 -5.59 -2.78
CA GLU A 49 -3.21 -5.81 -2.35
C GLU A 49 -2.51 -4.45 -2.28
N VAL A 50 -2.07 -4.08 -1.07
CA VAL A 50 -1.30 -2.86 -0.82
C VAL A 50 0.18 -3.22 -0.90
N VAL A 51 0.89 -2.63 -1.85
CA VAL A 51 2.33 -2.86 -2.08
C VAL A 51 3.17 -2.07 -1.10
N ALA A 52 2.84 -0.79 -0.90
CA ALA A 52 3.46 0.09 0.06
C ALA A 52 2.45 1.16 0.48
N ALA A 53 2.63 1.75 1.66
CA ALA A 53 1.86 2.90 2.08
C ALA A 53 2.66 3.79 3.02
N ALA A 54 2.36 5.08 2.99
CA ALA A 54 2.86 6.05 3.94
C ALA A 54 1.69 6.86 4.49
N GLU A 55 1.81 7.27 5.74
CA GLU A 55 0.80 8.05 6.45
C GLU A 55 1.43 9.32 6.99
N TYR A 56 0.68 10.42 6.94
CA TYR A 56 1.07 11.70 7.53
C TYR A 56 -0.14 12.32 8.22
N THR A 57 0.05 12.90 9.41
CA THR A 57 -1.05 13.52 10.16
C THR A 57 -0.79 15.00 10.34
N GLN A 58 -1.75 15.81 9.93
CA GLN A 58 -1.67 17.26 9.98
C GLN A 58 -3.01 17.83 10.46
N ASP A 59 -2.96 18.76 11.41
CA ASP A 59 -4.15 19.47 11.91
C ASP A 59 -5.31 18.54 12.34
N GLY A 60 -4.98 17.37 12.91
CA GLY A 60 -5.98 16.40 13.35
C GLY A 60 -6.63 15.59 12.21
N ILE A 61 -6.03 15.55 11.04
CA ILE A 61 -6.44 14.73 9.91
C ILE A 61 -5.25 13.85 9.50
N SER A 62 -5.46 12.54 9.43
CA SER A 62 -4.49 11.59 8.88
C SER A 62 -4.74 11.41 7.38
N TYR A 63 -3.68 11.52 6.60
CA TYR A 63 -3.65 11.21 5.19
C TYR A 63 -2.81 9.96 4.97
N ARG A 64 -3.18 9.18 3.94
CA ARG A 64 -2.43 7.99 3.55
C ARG A 64 -2.30 7.92 2.04
N ALA A 65 -1.08 7.83 1.55
CA ALA A 65 -0.80 7.47 0.18
C ALA A 65 -0.46 5.99 0.14
N ALA A 66 -1.22 5.21 -0.62
CA ALA A 66 -1.04 3.79 -0.79
C ALA A 66 -0.78 3.44 -2.25
N ILE A 67 0.18 2.54 -2.45
CA ILE A 67 0.41 1.87 -3.72
C ILE A 67 -0.45 0.61 -3.73
N GLU A 68 -1.41 0.55 -4.64
CA GLU A 68 -2.37 -0.55 -4.72
C GLU A 68 -2.27 -1.33 -6.03
N GLY A 69 -2.67 -2.59 -5.95
CA GLY A 69 -2.76 -3.51 -7.07
C GLY A 69 -1.39 -3.98 -7.52
N ARG A 70 -1.10 -5.27 -7.37
CA ARG A 70 0.17 -5.83 -7.82
C ARG A 70 0.23 -5.93 -9.34
N ALA A 71 1.26 -5.33 -9.94
CA ALA A 71 1.51 -5.35 -11.38
C ALA A 71 2.49 -6.45 -11.76
N ALA A 72 3.65 -6.44 -11.10
CA ALA A 72 4.80 -7.25 -11.45
C ALA A 72 5.79 -7.28 -10.30
N VAL A 73 6.78 -8.17 -10.41
CA VAL A 73 7.98 -8.15 -9.57
C VAL A 73 9.14 -7.81 -10.50
N LYS A 74 9.97 -6.84 -10.12
CA LYS A 74 11.14 -6.43 -10.90
C LYS A 74 12.40 -6.55 -10.06
N TYR A 75 13.39 -7.24 -10.60
CA TYR A 75 14.75 -7.18 -10.10
C TYR A 75 15.43 -6.02 -10.80
N TRP A 76 15.99 -5.09 -10.04
CA TRP A 76 16.91 -4.15 -10.64
C TRP A 76 18.18 -4.89 -11.02
N ARG A 77 18.47 -4.89 -12.32
CA ARG A 77 19.76 -5.26 -12.86
C ARG A 77 20.32 -3.95 -13.42
N GLY A 78 21.44 -3.53 -12.87
CA GLY A 78 22.13 -2.32 -13.25
C GLY A 78 22.35 -2.27 -14.75
N SER A 79 22.52 -1.05 -15.27
CA SER A 79 22.87 -0.87 -16.67
C SER A 79 24.26 -1.42 -16.97
N ASP A 80 24.64 -1.48 -18.24
CA ASP A 80 26.03 -1.76 -18.65
C ASP A 80 27.03 -0.82 -17.94
N PHE A 81 26.59 0.40 -17.61
CA PHE A 81 27.36 1.37 -16.82
C PHE A 81 27.66 0.91 -15.38
N LEU A 82 26.84 0.03 -14.82
CA LEU A 82 27.02 -0.57 -13.49
C LEU A 82 27.33 -2.06 -13.60
N GLU A 83 27.90 -2.51 -14.73
CA GLU A 83 28.38 -3.88 -14.96
C GLU A 83 27.37 -4.98 -14.59
N GLY A 84 26.07 -4.71 -14.76
CA GLY A 84 25.00 -5.68 -14.47
C GLY A 84 24.82 -6.02 -12.98
N ARG A 85 25.35 -5.21 -12.05
CA ARG A 85 25.15 -5.37 -10.60
C ARG A 85 23.66 -5.35 -10.27
N SER A 86 23.19 -6.15 -9.32
CA SER A 86 21.76 -6.27 -9.02
C SER A 86 21.47 -6.22 -7.53
N LEU A 87 20.26 -5.77 -7.17
CA LEU A 87 19.79 -5.91 -5.81
C LEU A 87 19.44 -7.38 -5.49
N PRO A 88 19.73 -7.85 -4.27
CA PRO A 88 19.36 -9.20 -3.85
C PRO A 88 17.84 -9.38 -3.71
N GLN A 89 17.13 -8.30 -3.38
CA GLN A 89 15.68 -8.30 -3.21
C GLN A 89 15.00 -7.57 -4.38
N PRO A 90 13.94 -8.16 -4.97
CA PRO A 90 13.19 -7.49 -6.02
C PRO A 90 12.22 -6.45 -5.46
N PHE A 91 11.88 -5.48 -6.30
CA PHE A 91 10.77 -4.57 -6.08
C PHE A 91 9.45 -5.27 -6.42
N VAL A 92 8.48 -5.23 -5.50
CA VAL A 92 7.08 -5.50 -5.82
C VAL A 92 6.50 -4.22 -6.40
N LEU A 93 6.02 -4.29 -7.64
CA LEU A 93 5.46 -3.14 -8.33
C LEU A 93 3.95 -3.10 -8.17
N GLY A 94 3.46 -1.91 -7.88
CA GLY A 94 2.06 -1.57 -7.90
C GLY A 94 1.57 -1.09 -9.26
N ARG A 95 0.27 -0.78 -9.31
CA ARG A 95 -0.40 -0.22 -10.47
C ARG A 95 -0.96 1.17 -10.21
N GLU A 96 -1.44 1.40 -9.00
CA GLU A 96 -2.22 2.59 -8.69
C GLU A 96 -1.64 3.30 -7.47
N ILE A 97 -1.77 4.62 -7.45
CA ILE A 97 -1.55 5.44 -6.26
C ILE A 97 -2.89 5.95 -5.79
N VAL A 98 -3.18 5.75 -4.50
CA VAL A 98 -4.45 6.13 -3.90
C VAL A 98 -4.19 6.97 -2.67
N VAL A 99 -4.84 8.13 -2.60
CA VAL A 99 -4.79 9.01 -1.45
C VAL A 99 -6.08 8.83 -0.66
N TYR A 100 -5.92 8.51 0.62
CA TYR A 100 -6.97 8.36 1.61
C TYR A 100 -6.85 9.44 2.67
N GLU A 101 -7.96 9.70 3.34
CA GLU A 101 -8.04 10.58 4.49
C GLU A 101 -8.83 9.90 5.62
N ARG A 102 -8.48 10.22 6.86
CA ARG A 102 -9.21 9.80 8.05
C ARG A 102 -9.15 10.89 9.12
N PRO A 103 -10.29 11.26 9.74
CA PRO A 103 -10.29 12.15 10.90
C PRO A 103 -9.51 11.58 12.09
N ALA A 104 -8.82 12.41 12.88
CA ALA A 104 -8.10 11.97 14.08
C ALA A 104 -9.03 11.42 15.19
N ALA A 105 -10.31 11.81 15.18
CA ALA A 105 -11.32 11.24 16.08
C ALA A 105 -11.60 9.74 15.81
N GLY A 106 -10.95 9.15 14.80
CA GLY A 106 -11.13 7.78 14.38
C GLY A 106 -12.16 7.65 13.24
N GLY A 107 -12.30 6.43 12.72
CA GLY A 107 -13.19 6.14 11.59
C GLY A 107 -12.52 5.29 10.53
N HIS A 108 -13.23 5.10 9.42
CA HIS A 108 -12.71 4.40 8.25
C HIS A 108 -11.92 5.35 7.36
N TRP A 109 -10.91 4.83 6.67
CA TRP A 109 -10.21 5.55 5.61
C TRP A 109 -11.17 5.83 4.46
N GLN A 110 -11.25 7.09 4.04
CA GLN A 110 -12.02 7.54 2.89
C GLN A 110 -11.10 7.79 1.70
N GLU A 111 -11.37 7.12 0.59
CA GLU A 111 -10.64 7.36 -0.66
C GLU A 111 -10.98 8.76 -1.18
N LYS A 112 -9.96 9.59 -1.40
CA LYS A 112 -10.13 10.93 -1.97
C LYS A 112 -9.80 10.92 -3.45
N LYS A 113 -8.73 10.24 -3.84
CA LYS A 113 -8.29 10.20 -5.23
C LYS A 113 -7.48 8.96 -5.55
N ARG A 114 -7.65 8.48 -6.78
CA ARG A 114 -6.93 7.36 -7.37
C ARG A 114 -6.29 7.78 -8.68
N TYR A 115 -5.08 7.31 -8.89
CA TYR A 115 -4.29 7.57 -10.08
C TYR A 115 -3.76 6.27 -10.66
N ASP A 116 -3.88 6.13 -11.98
CA ASP A 116 -3.23 5.04 -12.71
C ASP A 116 -1.74 5.37 -12.90
N PHE A 117 -0.89 4.51 -12.35
CA PHE A 117 0.56 4.55 -12.43
C PHE A 117 1.13 3.27 -13.06
N ALA A 118 0.28 2.44 -13.71
CA ALA A 118 0.68 1.13 -14.23
C ALA A 118 1.83 1.22 -15.24
N GLY A 119 1.93 2.34 -15.98
CA GLY A 119 3.00 2.58 -16.95
C GLY A 119 4.38 2.87 -16.35
N VAL A 120 4.49 3.12 -15.03
CA VAL A 120 5.75 3.47 -14.37
C VAL A 120 6.14 2.57 -13.20
N GLY A 121 5.27 1.65 -12.79
CA GLY A 121 5.59 0.64 -11.76
C GLY A 121 6.00 1.24 -10.42
N PRO A 122 5.09 1.95 -9.71
CA PRO A 122 5.38 2.49 -8.39
C PRO A 122 5.65 1.36 -7.39
N TRP A 123 6.60 1.53 -6.48
CA TRP A 123 6.99 0.48 -5.53
C TRP A 123 7.29 1.00 -4.11
N CYS A 124 7.62 2.28 -3.97
CA CYS A 124 7.83 2.93 -2.68
C CYS A 124 7.10 4.26 -2.64
N VAL A 125 6.56 4.61 -1.46
CA VAL A 125 5.89 5.89 -1.22
C VAL A 125 6.27 6.39 0.17
N ALA A 126 6.47 7.70 0.30
CA ALA A 126 6.66 8.39 1.57
C ALA A 126 5.80 9.67 1.59
N MET A 127 5.36 10.08 2.77
CA MET A 127 4.61 11.33 2.98
C MET A 127 5.21 12.12 4.14
N GLY A 128 5.25 13.44 4.00
CA GLY A 128 5.80 14.33 5.02
C GLY A 128 5.52 15.79 4.72
N GLN A 129 6.15 16.67 5.49
CA GLN A 129 6.12 18.11 5.28
C GLN A 129 7.56 18.66 5.30
N MET A 130 8.08 19.01 4.13
CA MET A 130 9.46 19.48 3.98
C MET A 130 9.60 21.00 4.00
N ASP A 131 8.52 21.74 3.76
CA ASP A 131 8.54 23.19 3.74
C ASP A 131 7.70 23.82 4.85
N GLU A 132 7.90 25.13 5.03
CA GLU A 132 7.23 25.89 6.10
C GLU A 132 5.73 26.07 5.86
N ARG A 133 5.24 25.78 4.65
CA ARG A 133 3.81 25.72 4.40
C ARG A 133 3.29 24.34 4.75
N LYS A 134 2.02 24.36 5.10
CA LYS A 134 1.20 23.22 5.47
C LYS A 134 0.84 22.31 4.29
N ASP A 135 1.67 22.29 3.25
CA ASP A 135 1.50 21.46 2.07
C ASP A 135 2.08 20.07 2.39
N ILE A 136 1.40 18.98 2.00
CA ILE A 136 1.89 17.63 2.28
C ILE A 136 2.70 17.15 1.06
N GLU A 137 3.99 16.92 1.24
CA GLU A 137 4.83 16.29 0.23
C GLU A 137 4.57 14.79 0.15
N VAL A 138 4.58 14.29 -1.09
CA VAL A 138 4.46 12.87 -1.41
C VAL A 138 5.61 12.49 -2.33
N PHE A 139 6.49 11.62 -1.84
CA PHE A 139 7.54 10.99 -2.64
C PHE A 139 7.06 9.64 -3.14
N ILE A 140 7.31 9.35 -4.42
CA ILE A 140 7.02 8.05 -5.03
C ILE A 140 8.28 7.55 -5.74
N GLY A 141 8.76 6.40 -5.28
CA GLY A 141 9.73 5.58 -6.00
C GLY A 141 9.02 4.70 -7.02
N ALA A 142 9.39 4.82 -8.30
CA ALA A 142 8.85 3.97 -9.37
C ALA A 142 9.96 3.29 -10.17
N TYR A 143 9.64 2.26 -10.94
CA TYR A 143 10.61 1.53 -11.76
C TYR A 143 10.36 1.78 -13.25
N ARG A 144 11.21 2.61 -13.89
CA ARG A 144 10.97 3.03 -15.28
C ARG A 144 12.26 3.19 -16.10
N ALA A 145 12.23 2.63 -17.31
CA ALA A 145 13.18 2.94 -18.37
C ALA A 145 13.05 4.39 -18.85
N THR A 146 14.16 5.04 -19.17
CA THR A 146 14.19 6.34 -19.85
C THR A 146 15.00 6.22 -21.14
N ARG A 147 14.96 7.24 -22.00
CA ARG A 147 15.72 7.27 -23.25
C ARG A 147 17.22 7.04 -23.05
N TYR A 148 17.77 7.53 -21.93
CA TYR A 148 19.21 7.51 -21.65
C TYR A 148 19.61 6.42 -20.65
N PHE A 149 18.65 5.85 -19.92
CA PHE A 149 18.91 4.85 -18.89
C PHE A 149 17.92 3.69 -19.00
N PRO A 150 18.41 2.49 -19.33
CA PRO A 150 17.57 1.38 -19.78
C PRO A 150 16.58 0.91 -18.71
N GLU A 151 16.91 1.02 -17.42
CA GLU A 151 15.99 0.76 -16.32
C GLU A 151 16.56 1.22 -14.97
N GLY A 152 15.67 1.44 -13.99
CA GLY A 152 16.07 1.83 -12.65
C GLY A 152 14.96 2.42 -11.80
N PRO A 153 15.20 2.53 -10.48
CA PRO A 153 14.34 3.31 -9.61
C PRO A 153 14.39 4.79 -10.00
N ARG A 154 13.23 5.43 -9.98
CA ARG A 154 13.01 6.82 -10.40
C ARG A 154 12.28 7.59 -9.31
N PRO A 155 12.82 8.73 -8.88
CA PRO A 155 12.17 9.59 -7.91
C PRO A 155 11.10 10.46 -8.59
N TYR A 156 9.91 10.47 -8.00
CA TYR A 156 8.85 11.42 -8.33
C TYR A 156 8.42 12.15 -7.06
N PHE A 157 8.32 13.48 -7.16
CA PHE A 157 7.92 14.33 -6.07
C PHE A 157 6.62 15.03 -6.42
N PHE A 158 5.68 14.98 -5.49
CA PHE A 158 4.38 15.61 -5.59
C PHE A 158 4.10 16.39 -4.30
N THR A 159 3.18 17.35 -4.39
CA THR A 159 2.47 17.87 -3.23
C THR A 159 1.01 17.43 -3.32
N TRP A 160 0.40 17.09 -2.19
CA TRP A 160 -1.02 16.88 -2.08
C TRP A 160 -1.72 18.21 -1.82
N ASP A 161 -2.37 18.74 -2.85
CA ASP A 161 -3.22 19.92 -2.76
C ASP A 161 -4.52 19.53 -2.06
N MET A 162 -4.65 19.95 -0.80
CA MET A 162 -5.81 19.64 0.05
C MET A 162 -7.11 20.28 -0.46
N GLU A 163 -7.02 21.46 -1.09
CA GLU A 163 -8.20 22.18 -1.59
C GLU A 163 -8.78 21.51 -2.83
N GLN A 164 -7.90 21.13 -3.76
CA GLN A 164 -8.28 20.52 -5.03
C GLN A 164 -8.30 18.99 -4.98
N GLN A 165 -7.90 18.41 -3.84
CA GLN A 165 -7.81 16.98 -3.59
C GLN A 165 -7.05 16.26 -4.71
N LYS A 166 -5.86 16.77 -5.03
CA LYS A 166 -5.04 16.25 -6.12
C LYS A 166 -3.55 16.23 -5.81
N LEU A 167 -2.83 15.30 -6.43
CA LEU A 167 -1.38 15.27 -6.46
C LEU A 167 -0.91 16.21 -7.56
N LEU A 168 -0.19 17.26 -7.16
CA LEU A 168 0.49 18.18 -8.04
C LEU A 168 1.94 17.77 -8.18
N ARG A 169 2.37 17.46 -9.40
CA ARG A 169 3.76 17.08 -9.66
C ARG A 169 4.67 18.29 -9.43
N LEU A 170 5.62 18.15 -8.51
CA LEU A 170 6.65 19.13 -8.24
C LEU A 170 7.88 18.85 -9.11
N TRP A 171 8.35 17.61 -9.13
CA TRP A 171 9.53 17.23 -9.89
C TRP A 171 9.55 15.75 -10.26
N SER A 172 10.22 15.45 -11.37
CA SER A 172 10.51 14.09 -11.82
C SER A 172 11.90 14.07 -12.43
N GLY A 173 12.77 13.17 -11.94
CA GLY A 173 14.14 13.06 -12.41
C GLY A 173 14.52 11.65 -12.82
N SER A 174 15.77 11.51 -13.27
CA SER A 174 16.35 10.20 -13.60
C SER A 174 16.94 9.52 -12.37
N TYR A 175 17.77 10.24 -11.60
CA TYR A 175 18.38 9.77 -10.35
C TYR A 175 18.55 10.94 -9.39
N LEU A 176 18.81 10.62 -8.12
CA LEU A 176 19.35 11.56 -7.15
C LEU A 176 20.88 11.34 -7.07
N ASP A 177 21.46 11.26 -5.87
CA ASP A 177 22.91 11.11 -5.68
C ASP A 177 23.39 9.69 -5.99
N ALA A 178 22.63 8.67 -5.55
CA ALA A 178 22.92 7.27 -5.83
C ALA A 178 22.07 6.74 -7.01
N PRO A 179 22.58 5.75 -7.76
CA PRO A 179 21.83 5.14 -8.86
C PRO A 179 20.63 4.31 -8.37
N VAL A 180 20.64 3.87 -7.11
CA VAL A 180 19.60 3.03 -6.53
C VAL A 180 19.22 3.53 -5.14
N PHE A 181 17.92 3.54 -4.87
CA PHE A 181 17.37 3.67 -3.53
C PHE A 181 16.37 2.54 -3.28
N THR A 182 16.30 2.06 -2.04
CA THR A 182 15.53 0.87 -1.63
C THR A 182 14.45 1.16 -0.60
N ALA A 183 14.49 2.32 0.04
CA ALA A 183 13.45 2.80 0.94
C ALA A 183 13.42 4.33 0.96
N ALA A 184 12.28 4.88 1.39
CA ALA A 184 12.10 6.31 1.56
C ALA A 184 11.24 6.59 2.80
N ALA A 185 11.59 7.64 3.53
CA ALA A 185 10.82 8.17 4.64
C ALA A 185 11.00 9.69 4.71
N PHE A 186 10.07 10.38 5.38
CA PHE A 186 10.27 11.76 5.79
C PHE A 186 10.58 11.80 7.28
N GLU A 187 11.66 12.48 7.66
CA GLU A 187 12.04 12.65 9.07
C GLU A 187 12.63 14.05 9.31
N ASP A 188 12.33 14.63 10.46
CA ASP A 188 12.94 15.88 10.92
C ASP A 188 14.34 15.55 11.46
N MET A 189 15.37 15.80 10.64
CA MET A 189 16.72 15.33 10.91
C MET A 189 17.44 16.22 11.93
N ASP A 190 17.16 17.53 11.93
CA ASP A 190 17.88 18.52 12.75
C ASP A 190 17.04 19.16 13.86
N GLY A 191 15.75 18.81 13.94
CA GLY A 191 14.83 19.26 14.98
C GLY A 191 14.25 20.65 14.72
N ASP A 192 14.31 21.16 13.48
CA ASP A 192 13.77 22.47 13.10
C ASP A 192 12.25 22.47 12.87
N GLY A 193 11.62 21.29 12.91
CA GLY A 193 10.19 21.08 12.70
C GLY A 193 9.79 20.86 11.24
N ARG A 194 10.74 20.92 10.31
CA ARG A 194 10.58 20.51 8.90
C ARG A 194 11.15 19.10 8.74
N GLN A 195 10.69 18.40 7.72
CA GLN A 195 11.15 17.03 7.45
C GLN A 195 12.00 16.97 6.19
N GLU A 196 13.06 16.20 6.24
CA GLU A 196 13.87 15.83 5.09
C GLU A 196 13.37 14.51 4.51
N LEU A 197 13.48 14.38 3.19
CA LEU A 197 13.38 13.07 2.55
C LEU A 197 14.65 12.28 2.87
N LYS A 198 14.51 11.22 3.64
CA LYS A 198 15.52 10.20 3.85
C LYS A 198 15.37 9.08 2.85
N LEU A 199 16.47 8.74 2.19
CA LEU A 199 16.55 7.58 1.29
C LEU A 199 17.62 6.60 1.75
N ASP A 200 17.27 5.32 1.74
CA ASP A 200 18.24 4.22 1.82
C ASP A 200 18.78 3.98 0.41
N GLU A 201 20.05 4.30 0.21
CA GLU A 201 20.71 4.39 -1.09
C GLU A 201 21.83 3.36 -1.25
N ARG A 202 22.03 2.91 -2.49
CA ARG A 202 23.08 1.94 -2.85
C ARG A 202 23.84 2.42 -4.08
N GLN A 203 25.17 2.29 -4.00
CA GLN A 203 26.08 2.63 -5.07
C GLN A 203 27.21 1.61 -5.14
N TRP A 204 27.67 1.31 -6.35
CA TRP A 204 28.83 0.45 -6.57
C TRP A 204 29.98 1.32 -7.08
N LEU A 205 31.15 1.19 -6.45
CA LEU A 205 32.41 1.79 -6.93
C LEU A 205 33.40 0.64 -7.14
N GLY A 206 33.61 0.28 -8.41
CA GLY A 206 34.30 -0.97 -8.76
C GLY A 206 33.53 -2.18 -8.23
N GLU A 207 34.19 -3.02 -7.45
CA GLU A 207 33.58 -4.24 -6.88
C GLU A 207 32.88 -4.02 -5.54
N THR A 208 33.09 -2.86 -4.91
CA THR A 208 32.55 -2.57 -3.58
C THR A 208 31.16 -1.94 -3.68
N GLU A 209 30.18 -2.58 -3.02
CA GLU A 209 28.86 -2.00 -2.77
C GLU A 209 28.93 -1.13 -1.51
N TYR A 210 28.41 0.09 -1.62
CA TYR A 210 28.28 1.02 -0.52
C TYR A 210 26.81 1.31 -0.26
N HIS A 211 26.42 1.23 1.00
CA HIS A 211 25.09 1.56 1.49
C HIS A 211 25.11 2.92 2.15
N TYR A 212 24.11 3.73 1.88
CA TYR A 212 24.02 5.07 2.42
C TYR A 212 22.63 5.40 2.95
N ILE A 213 22.61 6.27 3.95
CA ILE A 213 21.42 7.06 4.26
C ILE A 213 21.70 8.46 3.72
N THR A 214 20.85 8.93 2.82
CA THR A 214 20.97 10.28 2.25
C THR A 214 19.72 11.09 2.54
N TYR A 215 19.94 12.31 3.00
CA TYR A 215 18.90 13.27 3.34
C TYR A 215 18.80 14.34 2.27
N TYR A 216 17.60 14.59 1.79
CA TYR A 216 17.29 15.58 0.77
C TYR A 216 16.26 16.58 1.28
N THR A 217 16.52 17.86 1.01
CA THR A 217 15.54 18.95 1.12
C THR A 217 15.23 19.52 -0.28
N TYR A 218 14.43 20.59 -0.38
CA TYR A 218 14.28 21.33 -1.64
C TYR A 218 14.15 22.84 -1.42
N TRP A 219 14.43 23.61 -2.48
CA TRP A 219 14.11 25.03 -2.54
C TRP A 219 12.78 25.26 -3.25
N ARG A 220 11.85 25.97 -2.60
CA ARG A 220 10.49 26.15 -3.11
C ARG A 220 10.41 26.85 -4.48
N SER A 221 11.32 27.79 -4.75
CA SER A 221 11.28 28.61 -5.97
C SER A 221 11.46 27.82 -7.27
N ASN A 222 12.11 26.66 -7.21
CA ASN A 222 12.40 25.84 -8.39
C ASN A 222 12.27 24.32 -8.19
N PHE A 223 11.84 23.87 -7.00
CA PHE A 223 11.80 22.47 -6.54
C PHE A 223 12.96 21.65 -7.11
N GLN A 224 14.15 21.91 -6.57
CA GLN A 224 15.34 21.10 -6.83
C GLN A 224 15.67 20.30 -5.57
N PRO A 225 15.76 18.96 -5.63
CA PRO A 225 16.21 18.18 -4.49
C PRO A 225 17.67 18.52 -4.19
N VAL A 226 17.94 18.85 -2.92
CA VAL A 226 19.25 19.26 -2.41
C VAL A 226 19.68 18.27 -1.35
N LYS A 227 20.83 17.63 -1.58
CA LYS A 227 21.44 16.74 -0.60
C LYS A 227 21.97 17.54 0.59
N LEU A 228 21.54 17.19 1.78
CA LEU A 228 21.99 17.80 3.03
C LEU A 228 23.06 16.98 3.73
N LYS A 229 22.81 15.68 3.87
CA LYS A 229 23.68 14.76 4.60
C LYS A 229 23.72 13.40 3.91
N ARG A 230 24.87 12.75 3.93
CA ARG A 230 25.05 11.37 3.48
C ARG A 230 25.92 10.63 4.47
N GLU A 231 25.42 9.50 4.97
CA GLU A 231 26.10 8.64 5.93
C GLU A 231 26.32 7.27 5.30
N VAL A 232 27.47 6.65 5.57
CA VAL A 232 27.73 5.27 5.16
C VAL A 232 27.15 4.34 6.22
N ILE A 233 26.39 3.33 5.79
CA ILE A 233 25.92 2.25 6.65
C ILE A 233 26.97 1.13 6.55
N GLU A 234 27.64 0.82 7.66
CA GLU A 234 28.54 -0.34 7.77
C GLU A 234 27.79 -1.67 7.73
#